data_AF-A0A0R3R9K1-F1
#
_entry.id   AF-A0A0R3R9K1-F1
#
_cell.length_a   1.000
_cell.length_b   1.000
_cell.length_c   1.000
_cell.angle_alpha   90.00
_cell.angle_beta   90.00
_cell.angle_gamma   90.00
#
_symmetry.space_group_name_H-M   'P 1'
#
loop_
_entity.id
_entity.type
_entity.pdbx_description
1 polymer ?
#
loop_
_entity_poly.entity_id
_entity_poly.type
_entity_poly.pdbx_seq_one_letter_code
_entity_poly.pdbx_strand_id
1 'polypeptide(L)'
;KVLAKANSVDVLIVTDCRRLSDVEFFKIHCGPRLRLLRVETTLPVREMRGFVFIKGIDDQMTECGLDDYTDWDIVITNDVQIVNGILPTNLEECLTDLSFEISQLLLSRK
;
A
#
# COMPACT_ATOMS: atom_id res chain seq x y z
N LYS A 1 -18.79 5.75 10.10
CA LYS A 1 -19.64 4.57 10.42
C LYS A 1 -18.70 3.41 10.70
N VAL A 2 -18.70 2.83 11.90
CA VAL A 2 -17.83 1.67 12.20
C VAL A 2 -18.48 0.44 11.59
N LEU A 3 -17.80 -0.22 10.64
CA LEU A 3 -18.34 -1.37 9.90
C LEU A 3 -18.13 -2.70 10.65
N ALA A 4 -17.07 -2.79 11.45
CA ALA A 4 -16.75 -3.96 12.28
C ALA A 4 -15.78 -3.55 13.40
N LYS A 5 -15.64 -4.40 14.42
CA LYS A 5 -14.55 -4.25 15.40
C LYS A 5 -13.27 -4.79 14.79
N ALA A 6 -12.13 -4.15 15.08
CA ALA A 6 -10.84 -4.59 14.54
C ALA A 6 -10.46 -6.03 14.96
N ASN A 7 -11.04 -6.55 16.05
CA ASN A 7 -10.77 -7.91 16.54
C ASN A 7 -11.73 -8.98 15.97
N SER A 8 -12.66 -8.62 15.09
CA SER A 8 -13.60 -9.58 14.49
C SER A 8 -13.21 -10.00 13.07
N VAL A 9 -12.01 -9.62 12.62
CA VAL A 9 -11.49 -9.90 11.28
C VAL A 9 -10.09 -10.47 11.35
N ASP A 10 -9.72 -11.26 10.36
CA ASP A 10 -8.40 -11.89 10.31
C ASP A 10 -7.31 -10.97 9.77
N VAL A 11 -7.70 -10.05 8.90
CA VAL A 11 -6.84 -9.07 8.22
C VAL A 11 -7.47 -7.69 8.34
N LEU A 12 -6.66 -6.70 8.71
CA LEU A 12 -7.03 -5.29 8.73
C LEU A 12 -6.21 -4.54 7.68
N ILE A 13 -6.87 -3.81 6.79
CA ILE A 13 -6.22 -2.99 5.76
C ILE A 13 -6.43 -1.52 6.13
N VAL A 14 -5.33 -0.78 6.25
CA VAL A 14 -5.33 0.66 6.48
C VAL A 14 -4.87 1.33 5.19
N THR A 15 -5.78 2.03 4.50
CA THR A 15 -5.55 2.49 3.13
C THR A 15 -5.00 3.90 3.00
N ASP A 16 -5.04 4.71 4.07
CA ASP A 16 -4.77 6.15 4.00
C ASP A 16 -3.71 6.59 5.03
N CYS A 17 -2.58 5.87 5.06
CA CYS A 17 -1.40 6.30 5.80
C CYS A 17 -0.66 7.36 4.98
N ARG A 18 -0.47 8.55 5.56
CA ARG A 18 0.07 9.72 4.84
C ARG A 18 1.34 10.27 5.48
N ARG A 19 1.65 9.84 6.71
CA ARG A 19 2.74 10.42 7.51
C ARG A 19 3.62 9.34 8.11
N LEU A 20 4.89 9.68 8.34
CA LEU A 20 5.83 8.81 9.05
C LEU A 20 5.31 8.37 10.43
N SER A 21 4.61 9.27 11.14
CA SER A 21 3.99 8.95 12.43
C SER A 21 2.97 7.81 12.36
N ASP A 22 2.28 7.65 11.22
CA ASP A 22 1.34 6.54 11.02
C ASP A 22 2.11 5.22 10.95
N VAL A 23 3.20 5.21 10.17
CA VAL A 23 4.09 4.05 10.02
C VAL A 23 4.72 3.67 11.36
N GLU A 24 5.27 4.64 12.08
CA GLU A 24 5.87 4.43 13.41
C GLU A 24 4.86 3.87 14.41
N PHE A 25 3.64 4.42 14.43
CA PHE A 25 2.57 3.92 15.28
C PHE A 25 2.31 2.43 15.03
N PHE A 26 2.14 2.02 13.77
CA PHE A 26 1.87 0.61 13.47
C PHE A 26 3.08 -0.29 13.73
N LYS A 27 4.31 0.18 13.44
CA LYS A 27 5.53 -0.58 13.76
C LYS A 27 5.63 -0.91 15.25
N ILE A 28 5.30 0.04 16.12
CA ILE A 28 5.33 -0.14 17.58
C ILE A 28 4.24 -1.12 18.05
N HIS A 29 3.04 -1.06 17.49
CA HIS A 29 1.87 -1.77 18.03
C HIS A 29 1.54 -3.11 17.36
N CYS A 30 1.96 -3.32 16.10
CA CYS A 30 1.57 -4.50 15.32
C CYS A 30 2.70 -5.55 15.19
N GLY A 31 3.95 -5.17 15.49
CA GLY A 31 5.09 -6.08 15.51
C GLY A 31 5.25 -6.88 14.21
N PRO A 32 5.56 -8.19 14.27
CA PRO A 32 5.90 -9.00 13.08
C PRO A 32 4.71 -9.27 12.15
N ARG A 33 3.48 -8.92 12.56
CA ARG A 33 2.26 -9.08 11.74
C ARG A 33 1.96 -7.86 10.88
N LEU A 34 2.72 -6.77 11.04
CA LEU A 34 2.61 -5.60 10.17
C LEU A 34 3.20 -5.93 8.80
N ARG A 35 2.52 -5.49 7.75
CA ARG A 35 3.09 -5.35 6.42
C ARG A 35 2.85 -3.94 5.91
N LEU A 36 3.92 -3.27 5.50
CA LEU A 36 3.91 -1.94 4.91
C LEU A 36 3.99 -2.09 3.39
N LEU A 37 2.93 -1.64 2.72
CA LEU A 37 2.79 -1.73 1.28
C LEU A 37 2.75 -0.33 0.66
N ARG A 38 3.62 -0.06 -0.30
CA ARG A 38 3.59 1.14 -1.15
C ARG A 38 3.00 0.78 -2.50
N VAL A 39 2.02 1.57 -2.95
CA VAL A 39 1.64 1.61 -4.36
C VAL A 39 2.25 2.86 -4.96
N GLU A 40 3.01 2.71 -6.04
CA GLU A 40 3.65 3.82 -6.72
C GLU A 40 3.39 3.79 -8.22
N THR A 41 3.56 4.94 -8.85
CA THR A 41 3.38 5.13 -10.29
C THR A 41 4.23 6.31 -10.71
N THR A 42 4.87 6.19 -11.86
CA THR A 42 5.67 7.25 -12.47
C THR A 42 4.79 8.45 -12.85
N LEU A 43 5.37 9.65 -12.80
CA LEU A 43 4.66 10.87 -13.18
C LEU A 43 4.06 10.81 -14.61
N PRO A 44 4.76 10.33 -15.65
CA PRO A 44 4.19 10.23 -16.99
C PRO A 44 2.94 9.35 -17.07
N VAL A 45 2.90 8.24 -16.32
CA VAL A 45 1.71 7.37 -16.27
C VAL A 45 0.58 8.03 -15.50
N ARG A 46 0.88 8.74 -14.41
CA ARG A 46 -0.12 9.54 -13.69
C ARG A 46 -0.73 10.60 -14.62
N GLU A 47 0.10 11.35 -15.34
CA GLU A 47 -0.33 12.38 -16.30
C GLU A 47 -1.17 11.79 -17.43
N MET A 48 -0.78 10.64 -17.97
CA MET A 48 -1.57 9.89 -18.96
C MET A 48 -2.96 9.53 -18.41
N ARG A 49 -3.08 9.27 -17.10
CA ARG A 49 -4.35 9.00 -16.41
C ARG A 49 -5.10 10.27 -15.98
N GLY A 50 -4.65 11.45 -16.40
CA GLY A 50 -5.30 12.73 -16.13
C GLY A 50 -4.85 13.43 -14.85
N PHE A 51 -3.78 12.97 -14.20
CA PHE A 51 -3.16 13.72 -13.12
C PHE A 51 -2.60 15.04 -13.66
N VAL A 52 -2.91 16.14 -12.97
CA VAL A 52 -2.33 17.45 -13.24
C VAL A 52 -1.73 17.93 -11.92
N PHE A 53 -0.43 18.17 -11.90
CA PHE A 53 0.23 18.66 -10.70
C PHE A 53 -0.27 20.08 -10.35
N ILE A 54 -0.79 20.23 -9.14
CA ILE A 54 -1.24 21.50 -8.58
C ILE A 54 -0.29 21.87 -7.44
N LYS A 55 0.57 22.85 -7.72
CA LYS A 55 1.46 23.44 -6.72
C LYS A 55 0.67 23.96 -5.53
N GLY A 56 1.14 23.67 -4.32
CA GLY A 56 0.46 24.01 -3.07
C GLY A 56 -0.62 22.99 -2.66
N ILE A 57 -0.87 21.93 -3.44
CA ILE A 57 -1.73 20.80 -3.05
C ILE A 57 -0.91 19.51 -3.07
N ASP A 58 -0.35 19.17 -4.23
CA ASP A 58 0.38 17.92 -4.45
C ASP A 58 1.79 17.91 -3.82
N ASP A 59 2.31 19.08 -3.43
CA ASP A 59 3.59 19.25 -2.72
C ASP A 59 3.42 19.41 -1.21
N GLN A 60 2.19 19.29 -0.69
CA GLN A 60 1.97 19.34 0.75
C GLN A 60 2.41 18.03 1.42
N MET A 61 2.83 18.15 2.68
CA MET A 61 3.23 17.01 3.52
C MET A 61 2.12 15.95 3.68
N THR A 62 0.85 16.30 3.44
CA THR A 62 -0.26 15.34 3.43
C THR A 62 -0.28 14.42 2.22
N GLU A 63 0.42 14.77 1.13
CA GLU A 63 0.55 13.98 -0.09
C GLU A 63 1.96 13.37 -0.22
N CYS A 64 3.01 14.09 0.21
CA CYS A 64 4.41 13.68 0.09
C CYS A 64 5.05 13.14 1.40
N GLY A 65 4.29 13.01 2.48
CA GLY A 65 4.82 12.73 3.82
C GLY A 65 5.53 11.37 4.00
N LEU A 66 5.54 10.53 2.96
CA LEU A 66 6.18 9.21 2.92
C LEU A 66 7.08 9.02 1.69
N ASP A 67 7.34 10.06 0.89
CA ASP A 67 8.12 9.91 -0.35
C ASP A 67 9.59 9.53 -0.09
N ASP A 68 10.16 9.96 1.04
CA ASP A 68 11.52 9.60 1.46
C ASP A 68 11.59 8.30 2.28
N TYR A 69 10.46 7.67 2.59
CA TYR A 69 10.44 6.43 3.36
C TYR A 69 10.71 5.23 2.44
N THR A 70 11.69 4.40 2.80
CA THR A 70 12.18 3.31 1.94
C THR A 70 11.99 1.91 2.51
N ASP A 71 11.64 1.79 3.79
CA ASP A 71 11.54 0.51 4.51
C ASP A 71 10.14 -0.11 4.35
N TRP A 72 9.74 -0.30 3.10
CA TRP A 72 8.50 -0.97 2.71
C TRP A 72 8.74 -2.48 2.58
N ASP A 73 7.82 -3.29 3.10
CA ASP A 73 7.88 -4.74 2.89
C ASP A 73 7.53 -5.08 1.43
N ILE A 74 6.60 -4.33 0.84
CA ILE A 74 6.07 -4.57 -0.51
C ILE A 74 5.95 -3.24 -1.26
N VAL A 75 6.42 -3.22 -2.50
CA VAL A 75 6.25 -2.09 -3.42
C VAL A 75 5.56 -2.58 -4.68
N ILE A 76 4.38 -2.03 -4.97
CA ILE A 76 3.60 -2.29 -6.17
C ILE A 76 3.76 -1.11 -7.13
N THR A 77 4.45 -1.36 -8.25
CA THR A 77 4.56 -0.41 -9.35
C THR A 77 3.36 -0.55 -10.30
N ASN A 78 2.52 0.48 -10.33
CA ASN A 78 1.30 0.55 -11.13
C ASN A 78 1.49 1.38 -12.42
N ASP A 79 2.54 1.08 -13.18
CA ASP A 79 2.85 1.77 -14.43
C ASP A 79 2.18 1.14 -15.67
N VAL A 80 1.86 -0.16 -15.61
CA VAL A 80 1.35 -0.91 -16.76
C VAL A 80 -0.18 -0.97 -16.73
N GLN A 81 -0.82 -0.72 -17.88
CA GLN A 81 -2.27 -0.80 -18.00
C GLN A 81 -2.77 -2.25 -18.09
N ILE A 82 -3.98 -2.49 -17.57
CA ILE A 82 -4.71 -3.73 -17.79
C ILE A 82 -5.17 -3.77 -19.25
N VAL A 83 -4.80 -4.83 -19.97
CA VAL A 83 -5.20 -5.05 -21.36
C VAL A 83 -6.12 -6.27 -21.39
N ASN A 84 -7.34 -6.11 -21.91
CA ASN A 84 -8.34 -7.20 -22.00
C ASN A 84 -8.65 -7.88 -20.66
N GLY A 85 -8.58 -7.13 -19.55
CA GLY A 85 -8.80 -7.67 -18.21
C GLY A 85 -7.62 -8.48 -17.63
N ILE A 86 -6.49 -8.56 -18.35
CA ILE A 86 -5.29 -9.25 -17.90
C ILE A 86 -4.43 -8.28 -17.08
N LEU A 87 -4.05 -8.71 -15.88
CA LEU A 87 -3.13 -7.95 -15.03
C LEU A 87 -1.71 -8.01 -15.60
N PRO A 88 -0.93 -6.93 -15.47
CA PRO A 88 0.50 -6.99 -15.72
C PRO A 88 1.16 -8.09 -14.89
N THR A 89 2.05 -8.88 -15.49
CA THR A 89 2.69 -10.04 -14.83
C THR A 89 3.35 -9.67 -13.51
N ASN A 90 4.03 -8.52 -13.44
CA ASN A 90 4.68 -8.05 -12.22
C ASN A 90 3.67 -7.75 -11.09
N LEU A 91 2.47 -7.27 -11.43
CA LEU A 91 1.40 -7.05 -10.46
C LEU A 91 0.80 -8.38 -10.00
N GLU A 92 0.59 -9.31 -10.93
CA GLU A 92 0.06 -10.64 -10.62
C GLU A 92 1.01 -11.43 -9.70
N GLU A 93 2.31 -11.41 -9.97
CA GLU A 93 3.34 -12.03 -9.12
C GLU A 93 3.34 -11.41 -7.71
N CYS A 94 3.39 -10.08 -7.62
CA CYS A 94 3.40 -9.38 -6.33
C CYS A 94 2.14 -9.66 -5.49
N LEU A 95 0.96 -9.70 -6.12
CA LEU A 95 -0.29 -10.04 -5.44
C LEU A 95 -0.32 -11.51 -4.98
N THR A 96 0.27 -12.40 -5.77
CA THR A 96 0.39 -13.83 -5.42
C THR A 96 1.28 -14.01 -4.20
N ASP A 97 2.43 -13.33 -4.17
CA ASP A 97 3.37 -13.37 -3.04
C ASP A 97 2.75 -12.79 -1.76
N LEU A 98 2.09 -11.64 -1.86
CA LEU A 98 1.37 -11.04 -0.73
C LEU A 98 0.26 -11.97 -0.19
N SER A 99 -0.50 -12.61 -1.09
CA SER A 99 -1.56 -13.55 -0.71
C SER A 99 -0.99 -14.78 0.00
N PHE A 100 0.13 -15.31 -0.50
CA PHE A 100 0.83 -16.42 0.13
C PHE A 100 1.33 -16.02 1.52
N GLU A 101 1.95 -14.85 1.65
CA GLU A 101 2.48 -14.35 2.92
C GLU A 101 1.38 -14.13 3.97
N ILE A 102 0.26 -13.49 3.60
CA ILE A 102 -0.91 -13.35 4.47
C ILE A 102 -1.37 -14.72 4.95
N SER A 103 -1.45 -15.70 4.03
CA SER A 103 -1.87 -17.06 4.38
C SER A 103 -0.93 -17.71 5.41
N GLN A 104 0.39 -17.54 5.27
CA GLN A 104 1.36 -18.03 6.26
C GLN A 104 1.22 -17.34 7.62
N LEU A 105 1.00 -16.02 7.64
CA LEU A 105 0.78 -15.26 8.88
C LEU A 105 -0.50 -15.69 9.61
N LEU A 106 -1.55 -16.06 8.86
CA LEU A 106 -2.79 -16.58 9.44
C LEU A 106 -2.63 -18.00 9.98
N LEU A 107 -1.88 -18.86 9.28
CA LEU A 107 -1.63 -20.24 9.70
C LEU A 107 -0.66 -20.34 10.89
N SER A 108 0.28 -19.41 11.00
CA SER A 108 1.23 -19.32 12.13
C SER A 108 0.61 -18.79 13.43
N ARG A 109 -0.73 -18.66 13.51
CA ARG A 109 -1.49 -18.35 14.74
C ARG A 109 -1.43 -19.44 15.84
N LYS A 110 -0.42 -20.31 15.83
CA LYS A 110 -0.14 -21.25 16.93
C LYS A 110 0.79 -20.62 17.96
#